data_AF-A0A7K2C9Q2-F1
#
_entry.id   AF-A0A7K2C9Q2-F1
#
_cell.length_a   1.000
_cell.length_b   1.000
_cell.length_c   1.000
_cell.angle_alpha   90.00
_cell.angle_beta   90.00
_cell.angle_gamma   90.00
#
_symmetry.space_group_name_H-M   'P 1'
#
loop_
_entity.id
_entity.type
_entity.pdbx_description
1 polymer ?
#
loop_
_entity_poly.entity_id
_entity_poly.type
_entity_poly.pdbx_seq_one_letter_code
_entity_poly.pdbx_strand_id
1 'polypeptide(L)'
;MLRTLYIRDYAIIDELEVEFEGGLNILTGETGAGKSIMIGALKLILGERAPTDIIRSGARKAIIEGVFDAGASPDLAMLLEENEIPSQPVLILRREIAKTHSRGYINDSPATLPVMRRVAAQLIDLHGQHEHQSLLREETHLNLIDSFGGLAGMRSVYSRAYAQVRDLLKEHEALKARQSSLEASRERLAYEIEEIDSVAPQEGEEDTLRQEMNRLEHAEELYSATARLHSMLYAREDSTADQLAIAQNELRDLTRIDPALEAASQEIEQAQISVTEIAATLQDYSAQIEFSPGRLEEIRDRLGELDTLKRKYGGSVGAVLDHREQIAKEYEIAVNYDAALEKVELDLADVKKTLSDTATQLSLRRHEVAKEIESSITAEFARLGMAAGKLRVQIQKHTDPSGWVTLQTAANGAKNYRAYPHGMDDVAFMITTNTGEDFRPLTRVASGGEISRIMLAIKRILAKNDRLPILVFDEIDVGISGSIARKVGRSMAELARNHQVIAITHLPQIAALAHAHYVVEKRVSDGRTTTQIRRLGSEESLEQVAMLITGSEVTDAMRQSARELMKN
;
A
#
# COMPACT_ATOMS: atom_id res chain seq x y z
N MET A 1 7.19 33.69 -5.11
CA MET A 1 8.15 34.70 -5.62
C MET A 1 9.21 34.93 -4.55
N LEU A 2 10.48 35.03 -4.91
CA LEU A 2 11.53 35.57 -4.05
C LEU A 2 11.35 37.09 -4.03
N ARG A 3 11.04 37.65 -2.87
CA ARG A 3 10.88 39.10 -2.67
C ARG A 3 12.22 39.76 -2.43
N THR A 4 12.95 39.23 -1.44
CA THR A 4 14.20 39.86 -0.98
C THR A 4 15.26 38.78 -0.75
N LEU A 5 16.48 39.08 -1.16
CA LEU A 5 17.67 38.33 -0.79
C LEU A 5 18.62 39.25 -0.03
N TYR A 6 18.84 38.93 1.24
CA TYR A 6 19.77 39.61 2.11
C TYR A 6 21.02 38.75 2.34
N ILE A 7 22.20 39.34 2.15
CA ILE A 7 23.49 38.69 2.31
C ILE A 7 24.38 39.59 3.13
N ARG A 8 24.99 39.04 4.19
CA ARG A 8 25.94 39.74 5.04
C ARG A 8 27.17 38.89 5.28
N ASP A 9 28.35 39.52 5.23
CA ASP A 9 29.64 38.95 5.58
C ASP A 9 29.99 37.66 4.79
N TYR A 10 29.58 37.59 3.52
CA TYR A 10 29.74 36.43 2.64
C TYR A 10 30.66 36.74 1.45
N ALA A 11 31.76 36.01 1.33
CA ALA A 11 32.82 36.22 0.34
C ALA A 11 33.33 37.68 0.33
N ILE A 12 33.09 38.42 -0.75
CA ILE A 12 33.46 39.85 -0.88
C ILE A 12 32.29 40.81 -0.56
N ILE A 13 31.12 40.28 -0.21
CA ILE A 13 29.95 41.06 0.17
C ILE A 13 30.05 41.43 1.65
N ASP A 14 29.94 42.72 1.96
CA ASP A 14 29.83 43.22 3.33
C ASP A 14 28.37 43.08 3.79
N GLU A 15 27.51 43.78 3.07
CA GLU A 15 26.06 43.74 3.20
C GLU A 15 25.47 44.01 1.82
N LEU A 16 24.50 43.19 1.43
CA LEU A 16 23.77 43.31 0.18
C LEU A 16 22.32 42.95 0.43
N GLU A 17 21.43 43.81 -0.04
CA GLU A 17 19.99 43.57 -0.06
C GLU A 17 19.50 43.77 -1.49
N VAL A 18 18.80 42.78 -2.03
CA VAL A 18 18.21 42.85 -3.38
C VAL A 18 16.74 42.54 -3.29
N GLU A 19 15.92 43.49 -3.70
CA GLU A 19 14.48 43.29 -3.92
C GLU A 19 14.23 42.88 -5.37
N PHE A 20 13.60 41.72 -5.56
CA PHE A 20 13.24 41.19 -6.87
C PHE A 20 11.77 41.47 -7.20
N GLU A 21 11.47 41.53 -8.50
CA GLU A 21 10.11 41.68 -9.00
C GLU A 21 9.57 40.37 -9.57
N GLY A 22 8.26 40.32 -9.84
CA GLY A 22 7.68 39.28 -10.67
C GLY A 22 8.23 39.33 -12.11
N GLY A 23 8.00 38.26 -12.87
CA GLY A 23 8.44 38.22 -14.26
C GLY A 23 9.93 37.91 -14.41
N LEU A 24 10.61 38.61 -15.32
CA LEU A 24 11.94 38.28 -15.82
C LEU A 24 12.94 39.27 -15.23
N ASN A 25 13.71 38.80 -14.27
CA ASN A 25 14.75 39.55 -13.58
C ASN A 25 16.09 39.20 -14.22
N ILE A 26 16.75 40.17 -14.85
CA ILE A 26 18.05 39.97 -15.50
C ILE A 26 19.15 40.67 -14.71
N LEU A 27 20.21 39.95 -14.41
CA LEU A 27 21.41 40.48 -13.76
C LEU A 27 22.58 40.55 -14.73
N THR A 28 23.12 41.76 -14.92
CA THR A 28 24.27 42.06 -15.79
C THR A 28 25.43 42.67 -14.99
N GLY A 29 26.58 42.93 -15.62
CA GLY A 29 27.79 43.48 -14.96
C GLY A 29 29.03 42.58 -15.07
N GLU A 30 30.12 42.96 -14.39
CA GLU A 30 31.41 42.25 -14.46
C GLU A 30 31.30 40.77 -14.03
N THR A 31 31.90 39.89 -14.83
CA THR A 31 31.95 38.45 -14.59
C THR A 31 32.89 38.10 -13.42
N GLY A 32 32.59 37.00 -12.72
CA GLY A 32 33.55 36.29 -11.88
C GLY A 32 33.48 36.48 -10.36
N ALA A 33 32.74 37.46 -9.82
CA ALA A 33 32.57 37.58 -8.36
C ALA A 33 31.11 37.77 -7.93
N GLY A 34 30.47 38.91 -8.22
CA GLY A 34 29.15 39.19 -7.63
C GLY A 34 28.01 38.25 -8.06
N LYS A 35 27.97 37.83 -9.33
CA LYS A 35 26.91 36.96 -9.86
C LYS A 35 26.99 35.54 -9.31
N SER A 36 28.18 34.92 -9.37
CA SER A 36 28.42 33.58 -8.81
C SER A 36 28.27 33.55 -7.29
N ILE A 37 28.62 34.64 -6.60
CA ILE A 37 28.39 34.80 -5.17
C ILE A 37 26.89 34.83 -4.87
N MET A 38 26.07 35.54 -5.64
CA MET A 38 24.62 35.54 -5.43
C MET A 38 24.01 34.13 -5.61
N ILE A 39 24.39 33.41 -6.67
CA ILE A 39 23.97 32.02 -6.88
C ILE A 39 24.45 31.11 -5.74
N GLY A 40 25.70 31.29 -5.29
CA GLY A 40 26.25 30.59 -4.14
C GLY A 40 25.46 30.86 -2.86
N ALA A 41 25.08 32.12 -2.60
CA ALA A 41 24.26 32.48 -1.45
C ALA A 41 22.87 31.85 -1.50
N LEU A 42 22.22 31.88 -2.67
CA LEU A 42 20.94 31.18 -2.88
C LEU A 42 21.09 29.69 -2.53
N LYS A 43 22.08 28.98 -3.10
CA LYS A 43 22.34 27.56 -2.80
C LYS A 43 22.42 27.24 -1.31
N LEU A 44 23.03 28.13 -0.51
CA LEU A 44 23.14 27.95 0.94
C LEU A 44 21.79 28.01 1.66
N ILE A 45 20.89 28.92 1.28
CA ILE A 45 19.53 28.95 1.82
C ILE A 45 18.65 27.83 1.25
N LEU A 46 19.04 27.23 0.10
CA LEU A 46 18.41 26.01 -0.42
C LEU A 46 18.84 24.74 0.32
N GLY A 47 19.76 24.86 1.30
CA GLY A 47 20.20 23.74 2.12
C GLY A 47 21.39 22.94 1.55
N GLU A 48 22.15 23.54 0.63
CA GLU A 48 23.47 23.00 0.26
C GLU A 48 24.47 23.12 1.42
N ARG A 49 25.54 22.32 1.37
CA ARG A 49 26.60 22.37 2.37
C ARG A 49 27.45 23.63 2.15
N ALA A 50 27.62 24.40 3.22
CA ALA A 50 28.50 25.56 3.24
C ALA A 50 29.96 25.13 3.37
N PRO A 51 30.85 25.49 2.44
CA PRO A 51 32.28 25.40 2.71
C PRO A 51 32.70 26.51 3.68
N THR A 52 33.77 26.30 4.45
CA THR A 52 34.15 27.18 5.58
C THR A 52 34.91 28.44 5.17
N ASP A 53 35.40 28.48 3.94
CA ASP A 53 36.17 29.56 3.31
C ASP A 53 35.30 30.71 2.77
N ILE A 54 33.97 30.55 2.78
CA ILE A 54 33.03 31.55 2.27
C ILE A 54 32.82 32.75 3.20
N ILE A 55 33.30 32.69 4.45
CA ILE A 55 33.09 33.79 5.42
C ILE A 55 34.04 34.93 5.05
N ARG A 56 33.52 36.15 4.93
CA ARG A 56 34.30 37.36 4.63
C ARG A 56 35.48 37.50 5.58
N SER A 57 36.64 37.88 5.05
CA SER A 57 37.85 38.06 5.87
C SER A 57 37.67 39.13 6.95
N GLY A 58 37.88 38.74 8.21
CA GLY A 58 37.66 39.58 9.38
C GLY A 58 36.27 39.45 10.03
N ALA A 59 35.32 38.78 9.38
CA ALA A 59 33.99 38.55 9.94
C ALA A 59 33.95 37.31 10.84
N ARG A 60 33.00 37.29 11.79
CA ARG A 60 32.78 36.16 12.70
C ARG A 60 31.81 35.13 12.13
N LYS A 61 30.79 35.60 11.40
CA LYS A 61 29.73 34.78 10.79
C LYS A 61 29.25 35.42 9.49
N ALA A 62 28.78 34.61 8.56
CA ALA A 62 28.02 35.03 7.37
C ALA A 62 26.52 34.75 7.61
N ILE A 63 25.66 35.65 7.12
CA ILE A 63 24.20 35.50 7.16
C ILE A 63 23.67 35.59 5.74
N ILE A 64 22.85 34.63 5.35
CA ILE A 64 22.09 34.69 4.09
C ILE A 64 20.62 34.48 4.45
N GLU A 65 19.74 35.36 3.97
CA GLU A 65 18.31 35.30 4.23
C GLU A 65 17.54 35.55 2.93
N GLY A 66 16.59 34.67 2.62
CA GLY A 66 15.68 34.81 1.50
C GLY A 66 14.23 34.89 1.99
N VAL A 67 13.51 35.90 1.50
CA VAL A 67 12.10 36.12 1.81
C VAL A 67 11.26 35.70 0.61
N PHE A 68 10.39 34.71 0.79
CA PHE A 68 9.60 34.08 -0.25
C PHE A 68 8.11 34.28 -0.01
N ASP A 69 7.34 34.54 -1.06
CA ASP A 69 5.89 34.31 -1.02
C ASP A 69 5.62 32.80 -0.98
N ALA A 70 5.07 32.32 0.13
CA ALA A 70 4.86 30.90 0.37
C ALA A 70 3.75 30.30 -0.51
N GLY A 71 2.91 31.13 -1.13
CA GLY A 71 1.78 30.68 -1.94
C GLY A 71 0.81 29.76 -1.17
N ALA A 72 -0.15 29.18 -1.88
CA ALA A 72 -1.09 28.20 -1.32
C ALA A 72 -0.71 26.78 -1.77
N SER A 73 0.51 26.32 -1.41
CA SER A 73 0.93 24.93 -1.70
C SER A 73 0.56 24.00 -0.54
N PRO A 74 -0.37 23.03 -0.72
CA PRO A 74 -0.71 22.06 0.33
C PRO A 74 0.49 21.20 0.76
N ASP A 75 1.34 20.83 -0.20
CA ASP A 75 2.54 20.01 0.04
C ASP A 75 3.54 20.76 0.92
N LEU A 76 3.70 22.07 0.70
CA LEU A 76 4.53 22.93 1.56
C LEU A 76 3.93 23.07 2.96
N ALA A 77 2.60 23.26 3.06
CA ALA A 77 1.92 23.40 4.34
C ALA A 77 2.07 22.14 5.21
N MET A 78 1.85 20.95 4.63
CA MET A 78 2.07 19.67 5.32
C MET A 78 3.52 19.51 5.77
N LEU A 79 4.48 19.85 4.90
CA LEU A 79 5.90 19.75 5.23
C LEU A 79 6.30 20.64 6.42
N LEU A 80 5.75 21.86 6.50
CA LEU A 80 5.98 22.75 7.63
C LEU A 80 5.36 22.21 8.91
N GLU A 81 4.13 21.70 8.84
CA GLU A 81 3.42 21.09 9.97
C GLU A 81 4.13 19.85 10.52
N GLU A 82 4.57 18.93 9.65
CA GLU A 82 5.37 17.74 10.00
C GLU A 82 6.65 18.08 10.81
N ASN A 83 7.17 19.30 10.64
CA ASN A 83 8.40 19.75 11.29
C ASN A 83 8.16 20.83 12.34
N GLU A 84 6.89 21.04 12.76
CA GLU A 84 6.49 22.03 13.77
C GLU A 84 6.89 23.48 13.42
N ILE A 85 6.97 23.80 12.11
CA ILE A 85 7.32 25.14 11.63
C ILE A 85 6.04 25.96 11.38
N PRO A 86 5.92 27.18 11.93
CA PRO A 86 4.76 28.03 11.69
C PRO A 86 4.55 28.33 10.20
N SER A 87 3.38 27.97 9.67
CA SER A 87 2.96 28.36 8.33
C SER A 87 2.56 29.84 8.30
N GLN A 88 3.16 30.60 7.39
CA GLN A 88 2.90 32.03 7.20
C GLN A 88 2.78 32.34 5.70
N PRO A 89 2.06 33.42 5.31
CA PRO A 89 1.97 33.80 3.89
C PRO A 89 3.32 34.11 3.24
N VAL A 90 4.27 34.57 4.06
CA VAL A 90 5.65 34.82 3.68
C VAL A 90 6.52 33.81 4.42
N LEU A 91 7.41 33.15 3.69
CA LEU A 91 8.38 32.21 4.23
C LEU A 91 9.76 32.86 4.25
N ILE A 92 10.44 32.80 5.39
CA ILE A 92 11.80 33.32 5.56
C ILE A 92 12.74 32.13 5.72
N LEU A 93 13.65 31.94 4.77
CA LEU A 93 14.74 30.96 4.86
C LEU A 93 16.02 31.68 5.23
N ARG A 94 16.57 31.41 6.42
CA ARG A 94 17.82 32.01 6.89
C ARG A 94 18.90 30.95 7.13
N ARG A 95 20.11 31.21 6.64
CA ARG A 95 21.31 30.43 6.90
C ARG A 95 22.34 31.29 7.62
N GLU A 96 22.77 30.83 8.79
CA GLU A 96 23.90 31.42 9.52
C GLU A 96 25.10 30.48 9.49
N ILE A 97 26.26 30.99 9.13
CA ILE A 97 27.48 30.19 8.96
C ILE A 97 28.62 30.83 9.74
N ALA A 98 29.11 30.10 10.74
CA ALA A 98 30.30 30.46 11.50
C ALA A 98 31.40 29.43 11.24
N LYS A 99 32.64 29.72 11.67
CA LYS A 99 33.78 28.81 11.47
C LYS A 99 33.58 27.42 12.08
N THR A 100 32.80 27.30 13.15
CA THR A 100 32.61 26.06 13.92
C THR A 100 31.27 25.37 13.67
N HIS A 101 30.27 26.08 13.17
CA HIS A 101 28.91 25.56 13.02
C HIS A 101 28.15 26.33 11.95
N SER A 102 27.11 25.68 11.40
CA SER A 102 26.18 26.29 10.48
C SER A 102 24.76 25.94 10.88
N ARG A 103 23.90 26.96 11.01
CA ARG A 103 22.51 26.85 11.46
C ARG A 103 21.57 27.28 10.35
N GLY A 104 20.45 26.58 10.24
CA GLY A 104 19.36 26.90 9.33
C GLY A 104 18.13 27.31 10.13
N TYR A 105 17.36 28.25 9.60
CA TYR A 105 16.10 28.67 10.17
C TYR A 105 15.04 28.79 9.07
N ILE A 106 13.80 28.47 9.41
CA ILE A 106 12.62 28.66 8.58
C ILE A 106 11.59 29.37 9.46
N ASN A 107 11.17 30.58 9.09
CA ASN A 107 10.28 31.42 9.92
C ASN A 107 10.76 31.52 11.38
N ASP A 108 12.06 31.84 11.55
CA ASP A 108 12.76 31.90 12.84
C ASP A 108 12.82 30.60 13.66
N SER A 109 12.26 29.51 13.16
CA SER A 109 12.34 28.19 13.79
C SER A 109 13.60 27.45 13.31
N PRO A 110 14.43 26.88 14.22
CA PRO A 110 15.60 26.11 13.82
C PRO A 110 15.22 24.93 12.93
N ALA A 111 15.89 24.77 11.79
CA ALA A 111 15.64 23.69 10.84
C ALA A 111 16.92 22.96 10.45
N THR A 112 16.81 21.65 10.26
CA THR A 112 17.91 20.83 9.75
C THR A 112 18.12 21.07 8.25
N LEU A 113 19.33 20.82 7.75
CA LEU A 113 19.63 20.93 6.32
C LEU A 113 18.70 20.10 5.42
N PRO A 114 18.35 18.84 5.74
CA PRO A 114 17.39 18.07 4.96
C PRO A 114 16.00 18.72 4.88
N VAL A 115 15.52 19.30 5.98
CA VAL A 115 14.22 20.00 6.02
C VAL A 115 14.27 21.26 5.16
N MET A 116 15.33 22.07 5.29
CA MET A 116 15.54 23.23 4.42
C MET A 116 15.53 22.84 2.94
N ARG A 117 16.21 21.75 2.56
CA ARG A 117 16.20 21.26 1.16
C ARG A 117 14.82 20.85 0.69
N ARG A 118 14.05 20.13 1.50
CA ARG A 118 12.67 19.72 1.16
C ARG A 118 11.78 20.94 0.93
N VAL A 119 11.89 21.95 1.80
CA VAL A 119 11.13 23.21 1.72
C VAL A 119 11.55 24.03 0.51
N ALA A 120 12.85 24.23 0.32
CA ALA A 120 13.42 24.95 -0.81
C ALA A 120 13.01 24.35 -2.17
N ALA A 121 12.99 23.01 -2.26
CA ALA A 121 12.59 22.29 -3.47
C ALA A 121 11.11 22.51 -3.86
N GLN A 122 10.28 23.12 -3.00
CA GLN A 122 8.90 23.54 -3.32
C GLN A 122 8.80 25.00 -3.76
N LEU A 123 9.87 25.80 -3.61
CA LEU A 123 9.86 27.24 -3.82
C LEU A 123 10.64 27.66 -5.07
N ILE A 124 11.79 27.03 -5.31
CA ILE A 124 12.77 27.50 -6.28
C ILE A 124 13.47 26.33 -6.97
N ASP A 125 13.57 26.42 -8.30
CA ASP A 125 14.36 25.54 -9.15
C ASP A 125 15.57 26.33 -9.66
N LEU A 126 16.78 25.81 -9.45
CA LEU A 126 18.03 26.47 -9.82
C LEU A 126 18.71 25.63 -10.91
N HIS A 127 19.11 26.28 -12.02
CA HIS A 127 19.62 25.70 -13.27
C HIS A 127 21.05 26.20 -13.63
N GLY A 128 22.01 25.30 -13.91
CA GLY A 128 23.46 25.50 -13.89
C GLY A 128 24.28 24.23 -13.48
N GLN A 129 25.57 24.37 -13.13
CA GLN A 129 26.52 23.24 -13.21
C GLN A 129 26.34 22.09 -12.19
N HIS A 130 25.76 22.26 -10.99
CA HIS A 130 25.71 21.22 -9.92
C HIS A 130 24.45 21.31 -9.04
N GLU A 131 23.30 20.69 -9.40
CA GLU A 131 22.02 21.19 -8.87
C GLU A 131 20.91 20.22 -8.44
N HIS A 132 20.07 20.78 -7.56
CA HIS A 132 18.77 20.31 -7.05
C HIS A 132 17.66 20.33 -8.11
N GLN A 133 17.90 19.77 -9.28
CA GLN A 133 16.90 19.79 -10.36
C GLN A 133 15.86 18.69 -10.14
N SER A 134 14.59 19.07 -9.92
CA SER A 134 13.49 18.09 -9.85
C SER A 134 13.44 17.23 -11.12
N LEU A 135 13.66 17.85 -12.28
CA LEU A 135 13.69 17.21 -13.59
C LEU A 135 14.85 16.22 -13.79
N LEU A 136 15.90 16.24 -12.96
CA LEU A 136 16.95 15.22 -13.01
C LEU A 136 16.55 13.93 -12.27
N ARG A 137 15.51 13.98 -11.44
CA ARG A 137 15.00 12.81 -10.72
C ARG A 137 13.96 12.09 -11.58
N GLU A 138 14.30 10.89 -12.04
CA GLU A 138 13.44 10.02 -12.85
C GLU A 138 12.07 9.77 -12.19
N GLU A 139 12.05 9.68 -10.85
CA GLU A 139 10.83 9.55 -10.03
C GLU A 139 9.77 10.63 -10.32
N THR A 140 10.19 11.81 -10.80
CA THR A 140 9.28 12.92 -11.09
C THR A 140 8.75 12.91 -12.52
N HIS A 141 9.41 12.19 -13.44
CA HIS A 141 9.08 12.20 -14.88
C HIS A 141 7.68 11.64 -15.15
N LEU A 142 7.27 10.63 -14.39
CA LEU A 142 5.92 10.08 -14.48
C LEU A 142 4.85 11.13 -14.18
N ASN A 143 5.04 11.92 -13.11
CA ASN A 143 4.12 12.98 -12.73
C ASN A 143 4.08 14.09 -13.79
N LEU A 144 5.20 14.38 -14.46
CA LEU A 144 5.27 15.39 -15.51
C LEU A 144 4.50 14.97 -16.76
N ILE A 145 4.62 13.71 -17.20
CA ILE A 145 3.82 13.18 -18.31
C ILE A 145 2.34 13.21 -17.95
N ASP A 146 1.98 12.70 -16.77
CA ASP A 146 0.57 12.66 -16.34
C ASP A 146 -0.04 14.06 -16.26
N SER A 147 0.72 15.03 -15.74
CA SER A 147 0.28 16.42 -15.64
C SER A 147 0.13 17.04 -17.02
N PHE A 148 1.12 16.90 -17.90
CA PHE A 148 1.06 17.46 -19.26
C PHE A 148 -0.10 16.85 -20.08
N GLY A 149 -0.33 15.54 -19.95
CA GLY A 149 -1.39 14.82 -20.64
C GLY A 149 -2.78 14.94 -20.01
N GLY A 150 -2.92 15.57 -18.84
CA GLY A 150 -4.18 15.66 -18.11
C GLY A 150 -4.69 14.31 -17.59
N LEU A 151 -3.79 13.40 -17.19
CA LEU A 151 -4.09 11.99 -16.92
C LEU A 151 -4.52 11.70 -15.46
N ALA A 152 -4.73 12.75 -14.64
CA ALA A 152 -5.08 12.61 -13.24
C ALA A 152 -6.34 11.73 -13.01
N GLY A 153 -7.35 11.85 -13.88
CA GLY A 153 -8.56 11.02 -13.81
C GLY A 153 -8.28 9.53 -14.06
N MET A 154 -7.53 9.19 -15.12
CA MET A 154 -7.15 7.81 -15.43
C MET A 154 -6.26 7.22 -14.33
N ARG A 155 -5.31 8.01 -13.81
CA ARG A 155 -4.48 7.62 -12.67
C ARG A 155 -5.31 7.33 -11.43
N SER A 156 -6.32 8.15 -11.12
CA SER A 156 -7.21 7.92 -9.98
C SER A 156 -8.02 6.62 -10.11
N VAL A 157 -8.53 6.31 -11.31
CA VAL A 157 -9.21 5.04 -11.59
C VAL A 157 -8.26 3.85 -11.37
N TYR A 158 -7.04 3.92 -11.93
CA TYR A 158 -6.02 2.90 -11.72
C TYR A 158 -5.66 2.73 -10.23
N SER A 159 -5.41 3.83 -9.51
CA SER A 159 -5.01 3.77 -8.10
C SER A 159 -6.09 3.17 -7.19
N ARG A 160 -7.38 3.36 -7.52
CA ARG A 160 -8.49 2.69 -6.81
C ARG A 160 -8.48 1.18 -7.02
N ALA A 161 -8.34 0.72 -8.27
CA ALA A 161 -8.21 -0.71 -8.56
C ALA A 161 -6.97 -1.31 -7.87
N TYR A 162 -5.85 -0.60 -7.86
CA TYR A 162 -4.62 -1.02 -7.18
C TYR A 162 -4.83 -1.19 -5.67
N ALA A 163 -5.51 -0.23 -5.02
CA ALA A 163 -5.83 -0.31 -3.60
C ALA A 163 -6.74 -1.51 -3.28
N GLN A 164 -7.74 -1.76 -4.11
CA GLN A 164 -8.63 -2.92 -3.97
C GLN A 164 -7.87 -4.25 -4.09
N VAL A 165 -6.99 -4.40 -5.08
CA VAL A 165 -6.14 -5.60 -5.19
C VAL A 165 -5.28 -5.78 -3.95
N ARG A 166 -4.65 -4.71 -3.46
CA ARG A 166 -3.81 -4.76 -2.24
C ARG A 166 -4.62 -5.20 -1.03
N ASP A 167 -5.83 -4.70 -0.86
CA ASP A 167 -6.66 -4.98 0.31
C ASP A 167 -7.21 -6.42 0.25
N LEU A 168 -7.66 -6.89 -0.91
CA LEU A 168 -8.06 -8.30 -1.13
C LEU A 168 -6.88 -9.27 -0.98
N LEU A 169 -5.67 -8.90 -1.40
CA LEU A 169 -4.47 -9.73 -1.19
C LEU A 169 -4.16 -9.90 0.30
N LYS A 170 -4.28 -8.85 1.10
CA LYS A 170 -4.10 -8.94 2.55
C LYS A 170 -5.14 -9.85 3.20
N GLU A 171 -6.39 -9.75 2.75
CA GLU A 171 -7.48 -10.63 3.20
C GLU A 171 -7.21 -12.09 2.81
N HIS A 172 -6.82 -12.34 1.55
CA HIS A 172 -6.45 -13.66 1.05
C HIS A 172 -5.29 -14.28 1.84
N GLU A 173 -4.21 -13.53 2.08
CA GLU A 173 -3.07 -13.99 2.87
C GLU A 173 -3.48 -14.34 4.31
N ALA A 174 -4.36 -13.54 4.92
CA ALA A 174 -4.87 -13.79 6.26
C ALA A 174 -5.75 -15.06 6.33
N LEU A 175 -6.60 -15.30 5.33
CA LEU A 175 -7.42 -16.51 5.23
C LEU A 175 -6.55 -17.75 4.95
N LYS A 176 -5.62 -17.65 4.00
CA LYS A 176 -4.71 -18.74 3.62
C LYS A 176 -3.78 -19.16 4.75
N ALA A 177 -3.32 -18.21 5.57
CA ALA A 177 -2.52 -18.53 6.76
C ALA A 177 -3.29 -19.36 7.80
N ARG A 178 -4.62 -19.25 7.85
CA ARG A 178 -5.49 -20.04 8.74
C ARG A 178 -5.89 -21.38 8.12
N GLN A 179 -5.97 -21.45 6.78
CA GLN A 179 -6.40 -22.63 6.03
C GLN A 179 -5.62 -23.90 6.37
N SER A 180 -4.28 -23.87 6.43
CA SER A 180 -3.47 -25.07 6.65
C SER A 180 -3.74 -25.77 7.99
N SER A 181 -4.08 -24.99 9.04
CA SER A 181 -4.47 -25.53 10.34
C SER A 181 -5.91 -26.09 10.34
N LEU A 182 -6.77 -25.54 9.49
CA LEU A 182 -8.17 -25.92 9.37
C LEU A 182 -8.36 -27.15 8.47
N GLU A 183 -7.57 -27.31 7.41
CA GLU A 183 -7.65 -28.47 6.50
C GLU A 183 -7.32 -29.80 7.21
N ALA A 184 -6.21 -29.84 7.95
CA ALA A 184 -5.85 -31.03 8.74
C ALA A 184 -6.89 -31.34 9.82
N SER A 185 -7.50 -30.30 10.40
CA SER A 185 -8.60 -30.46 11.35
C SER A 185 -9.86 -30.98 10.66
N ARG A 186 -10.20 -30.47 9.47
CA ARG A 186 -11.38 -30.86 8.70
C ARG A 186 -11.37 -32.32 8.29
N GLU A 187 -10.24 -32.83 7.80
CA GLU A 187 -10.11 -34.25 7.43
C GLU A 187 -10.31 -35.17 8.64
N ARG A 188 -9.70 -34.81 9.78
CA ARG A 188 -9.89 -35.53 11.04
C ARG A 188 -11.35 -35.49 11.50
N LEU A 189 -11.96 -34.31 11.52
CA LEU A 189 -13.35 -34.11 11.95
C LEU A 189 -14.32 -34.89 11.05
N ALA A 190 -14.12 -34.89 9.73
CA ALA A 190 -14.94 -35.66 8.79
C ALA A 190 -14.87 -37.16 9.07
N TYR A 191 -13.67 -37.70 9.30
CA TYR A 191 -13.46 -39.09 9.64
C TYR A 191 -14.14 -39.47 10.96
N GLU A 192 -14.02 -38.63 12.00
CA GLU A 192 -14.67 -38.87 13.30
C GLU A 192 -16.20 -38.81 13.19
N ILE A 193 -16.75 -37.89 12.41
CA ILE A 193 -18.20 -37.82 12.14
C ILE A 193 -18.66 -39.08 11.40
N GLU A 194 -17.96 -39.50 10.35
CA GLU A 194 -18.29 -40.71 9.58
C GLU A 194 -18.20 -41.98 10.44
N GLU A 195 -17.17 -42.07 11.30
CA GLU A 195 -17.01 -43.19 12.22
C GLU A 195 -18.21 -43.29 13.18
N ILE A 196 -18.65 -42.19 13.78
CA ILE A 196 -19.80 -42.19 14.71
C ILE A 196 -21.12 -42.42 13.96
N ASP A 197 -21.33 -41.74 12.82
CA ASP A 197 -22.56 -41.82 12.04
C ASP A 197 -22.75 -43.21 11.40
N SER A 198 -21.66 -43.93 11.08
CA SER A 198 -21.72 -45.30 10.54
C SER A 198 -22.24 -46.33 11.56
N VAL A 199 -21.91 -46.17 12.84
CA VAL A 199 -22.39 -47.01 13.93
C VAL A 199 -23.78 -46.57 14.40
N ALA A 200 -24.12 -45.28 14.25
CA ALA A 200 -25.41 -44.69 14.62
C ALA A 200 -25.87 -45.10 16.04
N PRO A 201 -25.08 -44.78 17.09
CA PRO A 201 -25.40 -45.18 18.46
C PRO A 201 -26.68 -44.47 18.95
N GLN A 202 -27.54 -45.19 19.67
CA GLN A 202 -28.77 -44.62 20.24
C GLN A 202 -28.70 -44.54 21.76
N GLU A 203 -29.26 -43.48 22.33
CA GLU A 203 -29.35 -43.33 23.78
C GLU A 203 -30.25 -44.41 24.39
N GLY A 204 -29.81 -45.05 25.46
CA GLY A 204 -30.52 -46.16 26.11
C GLY A 204 -30.40 -47.52 25.40
N GLU A 205 -29.80 -47.58 24.21
CA GLU A 205 -29.61 -48.84 23.45
C GLU A 205 -28.78 -49.85 24.23
N GLU A 206 -27.66 -49.40 24.81
CA GLU A 206 -26.73 -50.25 25.56
C GLU A 206 -27.42 -50.97 26.73
N ASP A 207 -28.25 -50.26 27.50
CA ASP A 207 -28.94 -50.83 28.65
C ASP A 207 -29.94 -51.91 28.22
N THR A 208 -30.67 -51.66 27.12
CA THR A 208 -31.61 -52.64 26.56
C THR A 208 -30.89 -53.89 26.05
N LEU A 209 -29.78 -53.72 25.33
CA LEU A 209 -28.98 -54.82 24.79
C LEU A 209 -28.31 -55.63 25.90
N ARG A 210 -27.80 -54.99 26.97
CA ARG A 210 -27.22 -55.71 28.12
C ARG A 210 -28.27 -56.51 28.89
N GLN A 211 -29.48 -55.99 29.03
CA GLN A 211 -30.60 -56.74 29.63
C GLN A 211 -31.01 -57.93 28.77
N GLU A 212 -31.08 -57.75 27.45
CA GLU A 212 -31.37 -58.82 26.49
C GLU A 212 -30.27 -59.90 26.51
N MET A 213 -28.99 -59.49 26.47
CA MET A 213 -27.83 -60.39 26.54
C MET A 213 -27.87 -61.25 27.81
N ASN A 214 -28.09 -60.63 28.98
CA ASN A 214 -28.17 -61.36 30.26
C ASN A 214 -29.30 -62.41 30.23
N ARG A 215 -30.46 -62.09 29.65
CA ARG A 215 -31.55 -63.06 29.50
C ARG A 215 -31.19 -64.22 28.57
N LEU A 216 -30.50 -63.94 27.45
CA LEU A 216 -30.08 -64.96 26.49
C LEU A 216 -28.95 -65.84 27.01
N GLU A 217 -27.98 -65.29 27.75
CA GLU A 217 -26.87 -66.04 28.36
C GLU A 217 -27.38 -67.02 29.42
N HIS A 218 -28.42 -66.64 30.18
CA HIS A 218 -29.05 -67.48 31.18
C HIS A 218 -30.31 -68.22 30.68
N ALA A 219 -30.61 -68.20 29.37
CA ALA A 219 -31.84 -68.78 28.83
C ALA A 219 -31.96 -70.29 29.11
N GLU A 220 -30.84 -71.03 29.06
CA GLU A 220 -30.82 -72.48 29.33
C GLU A 220 -31.05 -72.79 30.81
N GLU A 221 -30.43 -72.01 31.68
CA GLU A 221 -30.61 -72.12 33.12
C GLU A 221 -32.06 -71.78 33.51
N LEU A 222 -32.60 -70.68 32.98
CA LEU A 222 -33.98 -70.24 33.19
C LEU A 222 -34.98 -71.29 32.71
N TYR A 223 -34.85 -71.79 31.47
CA TYR A 223 -35.72 -72.82 30.92
C TYR A 223 -35.68 -74.12 31.75
N SER A 224 -34.48 -74.57 32.11
CA SER A 224 -34.32 -75.77 32.91
C SER A 224 -34.93 -75.60 34.31
N ALA A 225 -34.77 -74.43 34.93
CA ALA A 225 -35.30 -74.14 36.26
C ALA A 225 -36.82 -74.00 36.26
N THR A 226 -37.40 -73.29 35.29
CA THR A 226 -38.84 -73.12 35.15
C THR A 226 -39.54 -74.43 34.81
N ALA A 227 -38.95 -75.26 33.93
CA ALA A 227 -39.47 -76.59 33.62
C ALA A 227 -39.45 -77.52 34.85
N ARG A 228 -38.38 -77.48 35.66
CA ARG A 228 -38.30 -78.22 36.94
C ARG A 228 -39.36 -77.75 37.93
N LEU A 229 -39.52 -76.43 38.10
CA LEU A 229 -40.52 -75.85 39.01
C LEU A 229 -41.94 -76.21 38.57
N HIS A 230 -42.25 -76.07 37.28
CA HIS A 230 -43.55 -76.48 36.73
C HIS A 230 -43.82 -77.97 36.96
N SER A 231 -42.81 -78.82 36.77
CA SER A 231 -42.92 -80.25 37.08
C SER A 231 -43.21 -80.52 38.56
N MET A 232 -42.55 -79.83 39.50
CA MET A 232 -42.79 -79.98 40.94
C MET A 232 -44.18 -79.51 41.38
N LEU A 233 -44.67 -78.43 40.77
CA LEU A 233 -45.93 -77.80 41.16
C LEU A 233 -47.15 -78.50 40.55
N TYR A 234 -47.05 -79.00 39.30
CA TYR A 234 -48.22 -79.48 38.56
C TYR A 234 -48.00 -80.72 37.67
N ALA A 235 -46.87 -80.84 36.95
CA ALA A 235 -46.79 -81.82 35.85
C ALA A 235 -46.33 -83.24 36.23
N ARG A 236 -45.70 -83.44 37.39
CA ARG A 236 -45.27 -84.78 37.85
C ARG A 236 -46.39 -85.49 38.61
N GLU A 237 -46.36 -86.82 38.66
CA GLU A 237 -47.20 -87.58 39.60
C GLU A 237 -46.82 -87.23 41.05
N ASP A 238 -47.81 -87.05 41.92
CA ASP A 238 -47.62 -86.56 43.29
C ASP A 238 -47.04 -85.13 43.31
N SER A 239 -47.58 -84.27 42.43
CA SER A 239 -47.26 -82.84 42.41
C SER A 239 -47.80 -82.12 43.65
N THR A 240 -47.31 -80.92 43.91
CA THR A 240 -47.84 -80.08 45.00
C THR A 240 -49.34 -79.83 44.82
N ALA A 241 -49.81 -79.62 43.59
CA ALA A 241 -51.22 -79.49 43.28
C ALA A 241 -52.03 -80.77 43.56
N ASP A 242 -51.48 -81.96 43.24
CA ASP A 242 -52.14 -83.24 43.52
C ASP A 242 -52.25 -83.50 45.03
N GLN A 243 -51.18 -83.23 45.78
CA GLN A 243 -51.17 -83.40 47.25
C GLN A 243 -52.16 -82.45 47.93
N LEU A 244 -52.26 -81.21 47.46
CA LEU A 244 -53.26 -80.26 47.94
C LEU A 244 -54.68 -80.71 47.59
N ALA A 245 -54.91 -81.28 46.40
CA ALA A 245 -56.21 -81.82 46.02
C ALA A 245 -56.62 -83.04 46.88
N ILE A 246 -55.68 -83.93 47.22
CA ILE A 246 -55.90 -85.06 48.13
C ILE A 246 -56.23 -84.53 49.53
N ALA A 247 -55.40 -83.64 50.07
CA ALA A 247 -55.62 -83.01 51.38
C ALA A 247 -56.96 -82.28 51.45
N GLN A 248 -57.36 -81.58 50.37
CA GLN A 248 -58.64 -80.90 50.29
C GLN A 248 -59.83 -81.85 50.34
N ASN A 249 -59.75 -82.99 49.63
CA ASN A 249 -60.80 -84.00 49.66
C ASN A 249 -60.95 -84.64 51.04
N GLU A 250 -59.84 -84.98 51.70
CA GLU A 250 -59.85 -85.49 53.07
C GLU A 250 -60.42 -84.47 54.05
N LEU A 251 -59.98 -83.21 53.95
CA LEU A 251 -60.44 -82.14 54.83
C LEU A 251 -61.92 -81.84 54.64
N ARG A 252 -62.44 -81.89 53.41
CA ARG A 252 -63.87 -81.73 53.10
C ARG A 252 -64.71 -82.89 53.65
N ASP A 253 -64.17 -84.11 53.69
CA ASP A 253 -64.87 -85.22 54.34
C ASP A 253 -64.85 -85.06 55.87
N LEU A 254 -63.78 -84.49 56.44
CA LEU A 254 -63.69 -84.16 57.87
C LEU A 254 -64.59 -82.98 58.29
N THR A 255 -64.81 -81.96 57.45
CA THR A 255 -65.72 -80.84 57.78
C THR A 255 -67.18 -81.29 57.91
N ARG A 256 -67.56 -82.39 57.26
CA ARG A 256 -68.87 -83.05 57.48
C ARG A 256 -69.00 -83.65 58.88
N ILE A 257 -67.88 -83.97 59.54
CA ILE A 257 -67.83 -84.51 60.90
C ILE A 257 -67.72 -83.37 61.92
N ASP A 258 -66.81 -82.43 61.70
CA ASP A 258 -66.58 -81.26 62.56
C ASP A 258 -66.48 -79.95 61.75
N PRO A 259 -67.50 -79.08 61.81
CA PRO A 259 -67.50 -77.78 61.13
C PRO A 259 -66.36 -76.84 61.53
N ALA A 260 -65.65 -77.07 62.65
CA ALA A 260 -64.50 -76.27 63.05
C ALA A 260 -63.34 -76.31 62.03
N LEU A 261 -63.30 -77.32 61.16
CA LEU A 261 -62.27 -77.50 60.13
C LEU A 261 -62.54 -76.71 58.83
N GLU A 262 -63.69 -76.03 58.70
CA GLU A 262 -64.10 -75.33 57.47
C GLU A 262 -63.10 -74.25 57.05
N ALA A 263 -62.55 -73.50 58.02
CA ALA A 263 -61.56 -72.46 57.75
C ALA A 263 -60.28 -73.04 57.12
N ALA A 264 -59.80 -74.18 57.62
CA ALA A 264 -58.63 -74.87 57.06
C ALA A 264 -58.91 -75.43 55.65
N SER A 265 -60.15 -75.87 55.38
CA SER A 265 -60.55 -76.33 54.04
C SER A 265 -60.58 -75.19 53.02
N GLN A 266 -60.98 -73.99 53.43
CA GLN A 266 -60.93 -72.80 52.57
C GLN A 266 -59.48 -72.35 52.31
N GLU A 267 -58.59 -72.45 53.30
CA GLU A 267 -57.16 -72.13 53.13
C GLU A 267 -56.45 -73.10 52.17
N ILE A 268 -56.72 -74.40 52.25
CA ILE A 268 -56.14 -75.38 51.32
C ILE A 268 -56.67 -75.16 49.89
N GLU A 269 -57.96 -74.83 49.74
CA GLU A 269 -58.53 -74.48 48.43
C GLU A 269 -57.85 -73.26 47.81
N GLN A 270 -57.62 -72.20 48.60
CA GLN A 270 -56.85 -71.03 48.15
C GLN A 270 -55.42 -71.37 47.78
N ALA A 271 -54.73 -72.18 48.60
CA ALA A 271 -53.36 -72.62 48.31
C ALA A 271 -53.29 -73.42 47.01
N GLN A 272 -54.28 -74.30 46.76
CA GLN A 272 -54.38 -75.05 45.52
C GLN A 272 -54.52 -74.12 44.31
N ILE A 273 -55.42 -73.14 44.37
CA ILE A 273 -55.61 -72.14 43.31
C ILE A 273 -54.29 -71.40 43.02
N SER A 274 -53.63 -70.88 44.07
CA SER A 274 -52.35 -70.16 43.91
C SER A 274 -51.25 -71.02 43.31
N VAL A 275 -51.12 -72.29 43.72
CA VAL A 275 -50.11 -73.20 43.16
C VAL A 275 -50.37 -73.47 41.68
N THR A 276 -51.63 -73.65 41.28
CA THR A 276 -51.99 -73.85 39.86
C THR A 276 -51.74 -72.60 39.03
N GLU A 277 -52.04 -71.41 39.54
CA GLU A 277 -51.77 -70.14 38.83
C GLU A 277 -50.26 -69.87 38.65
N ILE A 278 -49.45 -70.16 39.67
CA ILE A 278 -47.99 -70.05 39.59
C ILE A 278 -47.44 -71.05 38.57
N ALA A 279 -47.94 -72.29 38.57
CA ALA A 279 -47.52 -73.30 37.60
C ALA A 279 -47.84 -72.87 36.16
N ALA A 280 -49.05 -72.36 35.91
CA ALA A 280 -49.45 -71.83 34.61
C ALA A 280 -48.54 -70.66 34.17
N THR A 281 -48.25 -69.72 35.09
CA THR A 281 -47.33 -68.60 34.82
C THR A 281 -45.92 -69.07 34.44
N LEU A 282 -45.39 -70.09 35.13
CA LEU A 282 -44.07 -70.66 34.83
C LEU A 282 -44.06 -71.42 33.50
N GLN A 283 -45.16 -72.09 33.15
CA GLN A 283 -45.33 -72.76 31.87
C GLN A 283 -45.35 -71.75 30.72
N ASP A 284 -46.14 -70.68 30.85
CA ASP A 284 -46.24 -69.61 29.86
C ASP A 284 -44.90 -68.88 29.69
N TYR A 285 -44.21 -68.57 30.80
CA TYR A 285 -42.88 -67.98 30.76
C TYR A 285 -41.87 -68.89 30.06
N SER A 286 -41.86 -70.19 30.40
CA SER A 286 -40.94 -71.17 29.79
C SER A 286 -41.17 -71.34 28.29
N ALA A 287 -42.42 -71.21 27.83
CA ALA A 287 -42.77 -71.26 26.41
C ALA A 287 -42.30 -70.02 25.62
N GLN A 288 -42.04 -68.91 26.30
CA GLN A 288 -41.52 -67.67 25.71
C GLN A 288 -39.99 -67.58 25.71
N ILE A 289 -39.27 -68.55 26.30
CA ILE A 289 -37.80 -68.57 26.29
C ILE A 289 -37.33 -69.03 24.91
N GLU A 290 -36.79 -68.10 24.12
CA GLU A 290 -36.18 -68.39 22.83
C GLU A 290 -34.66 -68.59 22.97
N PHE A 291 -34.17 -69.70 22.41
CA PHE A 291 -32.74 -69.98 22.29
C PHE A 291 -32.23 -69.51 20.94
N SER A 292 -31.61 -68.33 20.90
CA SER A 292 -31.03 -67.79 19.68
C SER A 292 -29.54 -67.47 19.86
N PRO A 293 -28.64 -68.44 19.57
CA PRO A 293 -27.20 -68.20 19.57
C PRO A 293 -26.79 -67.09 18.60
N GLY A 294 -27.46 -66.99 17.44
CA GLY A 294 -27.20 -65.93 16.45
C GLY A 294 -27.54 -64.54 16.98
N ARG A 295 -28.66 -64.38 17.68
CA ARG A 295 -29.03 -63.10 18.31
C ARG A 295 -28.05 -62.68 19.40
N LEU A 296 -27.54 -63.63 20.17
CA LEU A 296 -26.53 -63.36 21.20
C LEU A 296 -25.22 -62.86 20.59
N GLU A 297 -24.80 -63.41 19.44
CA GLU A 297 -23.61 -62.96 18.71
C GLU A 297 -23.82 -61.55 18.13
N GLU A 298 -24.97 -61.27 17.50
CA GLU A 298 -25.35 -59.93 17.03
C GLU A 298 -25.30 -58.88 18.15
N ILE A 299 -25.84 -59.20 19.33
CA ILE A 299 -25.83 -58.29 20.48
C ILE A 299 -24.40 -58.03 20.96
N ARG A 300 -23.54 -59.06 21.00
CA ARG A 300 -22.14 -58.92 21.40
C ARG A 300 -21.35 -58.05 20.42
N ASP A 301 -21.54 -58.27 19.12
CA ASP A 301 -20.91 -57.45 18.08
C ASP A 301 -21.36 -55.99 18.20
N ARG A 302 -22.67 -55.76 18.35
CA ARG A 302 -23.24 -54.42 18.52
C ARG A 302 -22.72 -53.71 19.78
N LEU A 303 -22.68 -54.41 20.92
CA LEU A 303 -22.10 -53.87 22.15
C LEU A 303 -20.59 -53.56 21.98
N GLY A 304 -19.87 -54.37 21.20
CA GLY A 304 -18.45 -54.13 20.87
C GLY A 304 -18.23 -52.88 20.03
N GLU A 305 -19.10 -52.60 19.06
CA GLU A 305 -19.10 -51.34 18.29
C GLU A 305 -19.31 -50.13 19.21
N LEU A 306 -20.32 -50.20 20.08
CA LEU A 306 -20.64 -49.14 21.04
C LEU A 306 -19.49 -48.90 22.03
N ASP A 307 -18.89 -49.96 22.57
CA ASP A 307 -17.76 -49.85 23.50
C ASP A 307 -16.50 -49.28 22.82
N THR A 308 -16.30 -49.56 21.53
CA THR A 308 -15.21 -48.97 20.74
C THR A 308 -15.37 -47.45 20.62
N LEU A 309 -16.58 -46.97 20.29
CA LEU A 309 -16.87 -45.54 20.22
C LEU A 309 -16.76 -44.87 21.60
N LYS A 310 -17.32 -45.48 22.64
CA LYS A 310 -17.22 -44.96 24.02
C LYS A 310 -15.77 -44.79 24.45
N ARG A 311 -14.91 -45.78 24.18
CA ARG A 311 -13.49 -45.68 24.52
C ARG A 311 -12.78 -44.53 23.80
N LYS A 312 -13.18 -44.22 22.56
CA LYS A 312 -12.59 -43.14 21.77
C LYS A 312 -13.11 -41.75 22.14
N TYR A 313 -14.41 -41.61 22.45
CA TYR A 313 -15.08 -40.29 22.45
C TYR A 313 -15.82 -39.89 23.73
N GLY A 314 -15.65 -40.58 24.87
CA GLY A 314 -16.11 -40.02 26.16
C GLY A 314 -16.75 -40.99 27.15
N GLY A 315 -16.58 -42.29 26.98
CA GLY A 315 -16.92 -43.33 27.97
C GLY A 315 -18.41 -43.68 28.08
N SER A 316 -19.31 -42.92 27.45
CA SER A 316 -20.76 -43.20 27.40
C SER A 316 -21.33 -42.84 26.04
N VAL A 317 -22.48 -43.43 25.67
CA VAL A 317 -23.17 -43.11 24.40
C VAL A 317 -23.59 -41.65 24.33
N GLY A 318 -24.08 -41.08 25.44
CA GLY A 318 -24.42 -39.65 25.51
C GLY A 318 -23.21 -38.76 25.21
N ALA A 319 -22.06 -39.05 25.82
CA ALA A 319 -20.83 -38.29 25.53
C ALA A 319 -20.35 -38.41 24.08
N VAL A 320 -20.54 -39.56 23.44
CA VAL A 320 -20.23 -39.76 22.00
C VAL A 320 -21.13 -38.89 21.12
N LEU A 321 -22.42 -38.80 21.43
CA LEU A 321 -23.39 -37.98 20.69
C LEU A 321 -23.11 -36.48 20.88
N ASP A 322 -22.81 -36.06 22.11
CA ASP A 322 -22.40 -34.67 22.42
C ASP A 322 -21.12 -34.30 21.67
N HIS A 323 -20.12 -35.20 21.66
CA HIS A 323 -18.88 -35.03 20.90
C HIS A 323 -19.19 -34.88 19.41
N ARG A 324 -20.07 -35.72 18.86
CA ARG A 324 -20.51 -35.66 17.45
C ARG A 324 -21.14 -34.32 17.10
N GLU A 325 -22.01 -33.78 17.96
CA GLU A 325 -22.62 -32.47 17.73
C GLU A 325 -21.57 -31.33 17.77
N GLN A 326 -20.63 -31.41 18.72
CA GLN A 326 -19.56 -30.43 18.86
C GLN A 326 -18.64 -30.41 17.63
N ILE A 327 -18.16 -31.57 17.18
CA ILE A 327 -17.27 -31.66 16.01
C ILE A 327 -18.00 -31.30 14.71
N ALA A 328 -19.32 -31.52 14.62
CA ALA A 328 -20.11 -31.08 13.46
C ALA A 328 -20.15 -29.55 13.34
N LYS A 329 -20.30 -28.82 14.44
CA LYS A 329 -20.24 -27.34 14.46
C LYS A 329 -18.86 -26.84 14.04
N GLU A 330 -17.80 -27.48 14.54
CA GLU A 330 -16.42 -27.13 14.17
C GLU A 330 -16.13 -27.40 12.68
N TYR A 331 -16.67 -28.51 12.15
CA TYR A 331 -16.57 -28.86 10.73
C TYR A 331 -17.28 -27.83 9.83
N GLU A 332 -18.51 -27.42 10.18
CA GLU A 332 -19.23 -26.38 9.42
C GLU A 332 -18.48 -25.04 9.39
N ILE A 333 -17.85 -24.65 10.50
CA ILE A 333 -17.01 -23.45 10.55
C ILE A 333 -15.86 -23.59 9.55
N ALA A 334 -15.16 -24.73 9.53
CA ALA A 334 -14.06 -24.97 8.60
C ALA A 334 -14.50 -24.93 7.11
N VAL A 335 -15.67 -25.50 6.77
CA VAL A 335 -16.22 -25.46 5.41
C VAL A 335 -16.55 -24.03 4.97
N ASN A 336 -17.12 -23.22 5.85
CA ASN A 336 -17.42 -21.82 5.55
C ASN A 336 -16.17 -20.98 5.26
N TYR A 337 -15.00 -21.35 5.83
CA TYR A 337 -13.74 -20.69 5.53
C TYR A 337 -13.26 -20.94 4.09
N ASP A 338 -13.42 -22.15 3.56
CA ASP A 338 -13.03 -22.47 2.18
C ASP A 338 -13.90 -21.69 1.17
N ALA A 339 -15.20 -21.60 1.43
CA ALA A 339 -16.11 -20.80 0.60
C ALA A 339 -15.76 -19.30 0.63
N ALA A 340 -15.33 -18.79 1.80
CA ALA A 340 -14.84 -17.41 1.91
C ALA A 340 -13.54 -17.20 1.13
N LEU A 341 -12.61 -18.16 1.19
CA LEU A 341 -11.36 -18.10 0.44
C LEU A 341 -11.60 -18.12 -1.07
N GLU A 342 -12.43 -19.05 -1.56
CA GLU A 342 -12.80 -19.15 -2.98
C GLU A 342 -13.44 -17.84 -3.48
N LYS A 343 -14.34 -17.25 -2.69
CA LYS A 343 -14.94 -15.96 -3.02
C LYS A 343 -13.88 -14.85 -3.14
N VAL A 344 -12.95 -14.75 -2.19
CA VAL A 344 -11.88 -13.74 -2.23
C VAL A 344 -10.96 -13.98 -3.45
N GLU A 345 -10.69 -15.23 -3.82
CA GLU A 345 -9.90 -15.55 -5.02
C GLU A 345 -10.59 -15.11 -6.31
N LEU A 346 -11.91 -15.30 -6.44
CA LEU A 346 -12.70 -14.83 -7.56
C LEU A 346 -12.72 -13.29 -7.64
N ASP A 347 -13.03 -12.62 -6.53
CA ASP A 347 -13.04 -11.16 -6.44
C ASP A 347 -11.65 -10.58 -6.81
N LEU A 348 -10.58 -11.22 -6.34
CA LEU A 348 -9.21 -10.82 -6.63
C LEU A 348 -8.85 -11.00 -8.10
N ALA A 349 -9.34 -12.06 -8.76
CA ALA A 349 -9.16 -12.26 -10.21
C ALA A 349 -9.86 -11.15 -11.02
N ASP A 350 -11.10 -10.80 -10.67
CA ASP A 350 -11.88 -9.76 -11.34
C ASP A 350 -11.29 -8.36 -11.17
N VAL A 351 -10.86 -8.02 -9.95
CA VAL A 351 -10.23 -6.72 -9.68
C VAL A 351 -8.84 -6.65 -10.34
N LYS A 352 -8.06 -7.75 -10.40
CA LYS A 352 -6.79 -7.80 -11.17
C LYS A 352 -7.02 -7.60 -12.67
N LYS A 353 -8.10 -8.13 -13.24
CA LYS A 353 -8.48 -7.87 -14.63
C LYS A 353 -8.78 -6.38 -14.85
N THR A 354 -9.58 -5.78 -13.96
CA THR A 354 -9.87 -4.34 -14.00
C THR A 354 -8.61 -3.48 -13.85
N LEU A 355 -7.70 -3.86 -12.95
CA LEU A 355 -6.39 -3.23 -12.78
C LEU A 355 -5.56 -3.33 -14.07
N SER A 356 -5.58 -4.49 -14.75
CA SER A 356 -4.85 -4.72 -15.99
C SER A 356 -5.39 -3.87 -17.15
N ASP A 357 -6.70 -3.78 -17.28
CA ASP A 357 -7.37 -2.97 -18.31
C ASP A 357 -7.07 -1.47 -18.11
N THR A 358 -7.22 -0.99 -16.88
CA THR A 358 -6.92 0.42 -16.53
C THR A 358 -5.44 0.74 -16.66
N ALA A 359 -4.54 -0.17 -16.30
CA ALA A 359 -3.11 -0.04 -16.52
C ALA A 359 -2.78 0.11 -18.01
N THR A 360 -3.39 -0.73 -18.85
CA THR A 360 -3.18 -0.75 -20.30
C THR A 360 -3.61 0.58 -20.92
N GLN A 361 -4.80 1.06 -20.58
CA GLN A 361 -5.31 2.33 -21.08
C GLN A 361 -4.44 3.51 -20.64
N LEU A 362 -4.04 3.55 -19.37
CA LEU A 362 -3.15 4.59 -18.84
C LEU A 362 -1.79 4.58 -19.55
N SER A 363 -1.21 3.40 -19.75
CA SER A 363 0.07 3.22 -20.44
C SER A 363 -0.01 3.66 -21.91
N LEU A 364 -1.05 3.25 -22.65
CA LEU A 364 -1.25 3.68 -24.03
C LEU A 364 -1.34 5.20 -24.13
N ARG A 365 -2.14 5.83 -23.25
CA ARG A 365 -2.28 7.28 -23.24
C ARG A 365 -0.97 7.98 -22.88
N ARG A 366 -0.17 7.43 -21.95
CA ARG A 366 1.18 7.94 -21.64
C ARG A 366 2.12 7.88 -22.85
N HIS A 367 2.05 6.83 -23.68
CA HIS A 367 2.86 6.74 -24.90
C HIS A 367 2.45 7.77 -25.96
N GLU A 368 1.16 8.09 -26.08
CA GLU A 368 0.69 9.17 -26.97
C GLU A 368 1.22 10.52 -26.49
N VAL A 369 1.03 10.81 -25.20
CA VAL A 369 1.49 12.05 -24.57
C VAL A 369 3.02 12.18 -24.65
N ALA A 370 3.74 11.08 -24.47
CA ALA A 370 5.19 11.02 -24.64
C ALA A 370 5.62 11.50 -26.04
N LYS A 371 4.95 11.08 -27.12
CA LYS A 371 5.26 11.53 -28.49
C LYS A 371 4.98 13.03 -28.69
N GLU A 372 3.92 13.54 -28.07
CA GLU A 372 3.61 14.98 -28.09
C GLU A 372 4.69 15.79 -27.37
N ILE A 373 5.16 15.31 -26.22
CA ILE A 373 6.26 15.90 -25.45
C ILE A 373 7.58 15.84 -26.25
N GLU A 374 7.94 14.69 -26.80
CA GLU A 374 9.15 14.49 -27.62
C GLU A 374 9.19 15.48 -28.79
N SER A 375 8.10 15.59 -29.55
CA SER A 375 8.02 16.48 -30.72
C SER A 375 8.07 17.95 -30.32
N SER A 376 7.33 18.35 -29.28
CA SER A 376 7.28 19.74 -28.81
C SER A 376 8.62 20.22 -28.26
N ILE A 377 9.28 19.38 -27.44
CA ILE A 377 10.58 19.73 -26.85
C ILE A 377 11.70 19.70 -27.89
N THR A 378 11.68 18.73 -28.83
CA THR A 378 12.66 18.70 -29.93
C THR A 378 12.53 19.93 -30.84
N ALA A 379 11.31 20.37 -31.13
CA ALA A 379 11.09 21.62 -31.87
C ALA A 379 11.61 22.85 -31.10
N GLU A 380 11.48 22.84 -29.78
CA GLU A 380 12.02 23.91 -28.92
C GLU A 380 13.54 23.89 -28.83
N PHE A 381 14.18 22.71 -28.76
CA PHE A 381 15.64 22.59 -28.83
C PHE A 381 16.20 23.22 -30.11
N ALA A 382 15.59 22.93 -31.27
CA ALA A 382 15.98 23.55 -32.53
C ALA A 382 15.83 25.09 -32.51
N ARG A 383 14.78 25.61 -31.85
CA ARG A 383 14.57 27.05 -31.67
C ARG A 383 15.67 27.68 -30.82
N LEU A 384 16.12 27.00 -29.77
CA LEU A 384 17.17 27.46 -28.85
C LEU A 384 18.60 27.19 -29.35
N GLY A 385 18.77 26.85 -30.64
CA GLY A 385 20.09 26.66 -31.25
C GLY A 385 20.68 25.27 -31.05
N MET A 386 19.91 24.30 -30.55
CA MET A 386 20.31 22.91 -30.34
C MET A 386 19.64 22.01 -31.38
N ALA A 387 19.85 22.29 -32.67
CA ALA A 387 19.14 21.61 -33.77
C ALA A 387 19.42 20.10 -33.89
N ALA A 388 20.57 19.64 -33.41
CA ALA A 388 20.90 18.23 -33.31
C ALA A 388 20.26 17.54 -32.08
N GLY A 389 19.78 18.35 -31.13
CA GLY A 389 19.21 17.88 -29.87
C GLY A 389 17.86 17.20 -30.06
N LYS A 390 17.67 16.04 -29.44
CA LYS A 390 16.37 15.32 -29.44
C LYS A 390 16.05 14.81 -28.05
N LEU A 391 14.78 14.90 -27.69
CA LEU A 391 14.25 14.23 -26.51
C LEU A 391 13.61 12.89 -26.91
N ARG A 392 13.84 11.86 -26.09
CA ARG A 392 13.10 10.61 -26.10
C ARG A 392 12.56 10.34 -24.70
N VAL A 393 11.28 10.03 -24.61
CA VAL A 393 10.63 9.57 -23.40
C VAL A 393 10.65 8.06 -23.43
N GLN A 394 11.48 7.46 -22.60
CA GLN A 394 11.59 6.02 -22.47
C GLN A 394 10.55 5.54 -21.45
N ILE A 395 9.63 4.70 -21.91
CA ILE A 395 8.63 4.05 -21.05
C ILE A 395 8.95 2.56 -20.99
N GLN A 396 9.30 2.07 -19.80
CA GLN A 396 9.60 0.68 -19.53
C GLN A 396 8.50 0.03 -18.68
N LYS A 397 8.38 -1.29 -18.81
CA LYS A 397 7.49 -2.12 -17.98
C LYS A 397 8.33 -3.23 -17.37
N HIS A 398 8.21 -3.41 -16.07
CA HIS A 398 8.97 -4.43 -15.34
C HIS A 398 8.17 -5.73 -15.29
N THR A 399 8.63 -6.76 -16.00
CA THR A 399 8.01 -8.10 -15.95
C THR A 399 8.22 -8.72 -14.57
N ASP A 400 7.16 -9.29 -14.01
CA ASP A 400 7.18 -9.94 -12.71
C ASP A 400 6.21 -11.13 -12.75
N PRO A 401 6.67 -12.39 -12.57
CA PRO A 401 5.79 -13.56 -12.53
C PRO A 401 4.65 -13.43 -11.51
N SER A 402 4.92 -12.76 -10.38
CA SER A 402 3.96 -12.48 -9.30
C SER A 402 3.23 -11.14 -9.46
N GLY A 403 3.46 -10.44 -10.58
CA GLY A 403 2.88 -9.14 -10.89
C GLY A 403 1.35 -9.17 -10.98
N TRP A 404 0.72 -8.04 -10.65
CA TRP A 404 -0.73 -7.92 -10.55
C TRP A 404 -1.40 -7.46 -11.85
N VAL A 405 -0.61 -7.06 -12.85
CA VAL A 405 -1.09 -6.62 -14.16
C VAL A 405 -0.73 -7.66 -15.21
N THR A 406 -1.73 -8.18 -15.92
CA THR A 406 -1.56 -9.18 -16.97
C THR A 406 -1.87 -8.57 -18.33
N LEU A 407 -0.91 -8.59 -19.24
CA LEU A 407 -1.09 -8.10 -20.62
C LEU A 407 -0.97 -9.24 -21.62
N GLN A 408 -1.83 -9.26 -22.63
CA GLN A 408 -1.66 -10.16 -23.77
C GLN A 408 -0.56 -9.63 -24.69
N THR A 409 0.43 -10.47 -24.99
CA THR A 409 1.51 -10.12 -25.93
C THR A 409 1.37 -10.90 -27.23
N ALA A 410 1.61 -10.23 -28.36
CA ALA A 410 1.45 -10.81 -29.69
C ALA A 410 2.40 -11.99 -30.00
N ALA A 411 3.50 -12.13 -29.22
CA ALA A 411 4.53 -13.13 -29.48
C ALA A 411 4.45 -14.37 -28.58
N ASN A 412 4.12 -14.24 -27.28
CA ASN A 412 4.38 -15.30 -26.29
C ASN A 412 3.24 -15.49 -25.24
N GLY A 413 1.99 -15.15 -25.55
CA GLY A 413 0.87 -15.28 -24.60
C GLY A 413 0.81 -14.17 -23.54
N ALA A 414 0.04 -14.41 -22.48
CA ALA A 414 -0.15 -13.47 -21.39
C ALA A 414 1.11 -13.35 -20.52
N LYS A 415 1.55 -12.12 -20.21
CA LYS A 415 2.67 -11.84 -19.32
C LYS A 415 2.24 -10.98 -18.15
N ASN A 416 2.79 -11.27 -16.98
CA ASN A 416 2.57 -10.52 -15.75
C ASN A 416 3.64 -9.43 -15.58
N TYR A 417 3.19 -8.27 -15.12
CA TYR A 417 3.98 -7.07 -14.92
C TYR A 417 3.75 -6.54 -13.51
N ARG A 418 4.79 -5.93 -12.95
CA ARG A 418 4.73 -5.28 -11.65
C ARG A 418 3.79 -4.09 -11.70
N ALA A 419 2.92 -4.00 -10.70
CA ALA A 419 2.03 -2.87 -10.49
C ALA A 419 2.60 -1.95 -9.40
N TYR A 420 2.60 -0.65 -9.63
CA TYR A 420 2.97 0.37 -8.65
C TYR A 420 1.75 1.25 -8.37
N PRO A 421 1.68 1.99 -7.24
CA PRO A 421 0.53 2.85 -6.91
C PRO A 421 0.15 3.89 -7.98
N HIS A 422 1.08 4.22 -8.88
CA HIS A 422 0.92 5.24 -9.91
C HIS A 422 0.89 4.68 -11.35
N GLY A 423 0.83 3.36 -11.53
CA GLY A 423 0.79 2.70 -12.83
C GLY A 423 1.75 1.52 -12.93
N MET A 424 1.84 0.93 -14.11
CA MET A 424 2.83 -0.11 -14.42
C MET A 424 4.06 0.41 -15.18
N ASP A 425 4.01 1.68 -15.61
CA ASP A 425 5.03 2.31 -16.42
C ASP A 425 6.11 2.92 -15.54
N ASP A 426 7.35 2.68 -15.93
CA ASP A 426 8.54 3.38 -15.44
C ASP A 426 9.03 4.31 -16.54
N VAL A 427 9.21 5.59 -16.21
CA VAL A 427 9.36 6.67 -17.19
C VAL A 427 10.68 7.40 -16.96
N ALA A 428 11.48 7.51 -18.01
CA ALA A 428 12.71 8.29 -18.00
C ALA A 428 12.82 9.21 -19.22
N PHE A 429 13.22 10.46 -19.00
CA PHE A 429 13.56 11.41 -20.05
C PHE A 429 15.02 11.23 -20.47
N MET A 430 15.19 10.90 -21.75
CA MET A 430 16.47 10.63 -22.37
C MET A 430 16.74 11.71 -23.43
N ILE A 431 17.97 12.18 -23.51
CA ILE A 431 18.37 13.22 -24.43
C ILE A 431 19.60 12.82 -25.23
N THR A 432 19.69 13.33 -26.44
CA THR A 432 20.93 13.39 -27.21
C THR A 432 21.11 14.84 -27.66
N THR A 433 22.33 15.38 -27.59
CA THR A 433 22.65 16.76 -27.99
C THR A 433 23.31 16.83 -29.36
N ASN A 434 23.87 15.71 -29.83
CA ASN A 434 24.64 15.63 -31.07
C ASN A 434 24.07 14.57 -32.02
N THR A 435 24.19 14.84 -33.32
CA THR A 435 23.75 13.90 -34.35
C THR A 435 24.60 12.65 -34.33
N GLY A 436 23.97 11.48 -34.15
CA GLY A 436 24.65 10.19 -34.15
C GLY A 436 25.11 9.71 -32.77
N GLU A 437 24.85 10.47 -31.70
CA GLU A 437 25.07 10.02 -30.32
C GLU A 437 23.84 9.32 -29.74
N ASP A 438 24.09 8.32 -28.89
CA ASP A 438 23.05 7.59 -28.15
C ASP A 438 22.28 8.50 -27.17
N PHE A 439 21.02 8.16 -26.95
CA PHE A 439 20.20 8.79 -25.91
C PHE A 439 20.73 8.45 -24.52
N ARG A 440 20.92 9.47 -23.68
CA ARG A 440 21.41 9.33 -22.30
C ARG A 440 20.45 10.00 -21.31
N PRO A 441 20.44 9.60 -20.04
CA PRO A 441 19.68 10.31 -19.01
C PRO A 441 20.11 11.78 -18.92
N LEU A 442 19.18 12.67 -18.58
CA LEU A 442 19.44 14.12 -18.43
C LEU A 442 20.62 14.43 -17.49
N THR A 443 20.87 13.58 -16.50
CA THR A 443 21.95 13.69 -15.51
C THR A 443 23.36 13.55 -16.10
N ARG A 444 23.50 12.99 -17.31
CA ARG A 444 24.81 12.67 -17.94
C ARG A 444 25.19 13.58 -19.11
N VAL A 445 24.53 14.73 -19.26
CA VAL A 445 24.89 15.74 -20.27
C VAL A 445 26.12 16.52 -19.82
N ALA A 446 27.05 16.81 -20.74
CA ALA A 446 28.43 17.20 -20.40
C ALA A 446 28.70 18.73 -20.29
N SER A 447 27.77 19.61 -20.68
CA SER A 447 27.97 21.07 -20.69
C SER A 447 26.90 21.82 -19.88
N GLY A 448 27.31 22.64 -18.91
CA GLY A 448 26.40 23.39 -18.02
C GLY A 448 25.46 24.34 -18.78
N GLY A 449 25.98 25.08 -19.76
CA GLY A 449 25.16 25.98 -20.59
C GLY A 449 24.17 25.26 -21.51
N GLU A 450 24.50 24.05 -21.97
CA GLU A 450 23.54 23.21 -22.71
C GLU A 450 22.42 22.72 -21.80
N ILE A 451 22.76 22.27 -20.58
CA ILE A 451 21.77 21.84 -19.57
C ILE A 451 20.80 22.98 -19.27
N SER A 452 21.27 24.20 -18.99
CA SER A 452 20.38 25.34 -18.71
C SER A 452 19.39 25.62 -19.85
N ARG A 453 19.83 25.49 -21.12
CA ARG A 453 18.94 25.65 -22.29
C ARG A 453 17.99 24.48 -22.47
N ILE A 454 18.44 23.25 -22.22
CA ILE A 454 17.60 22.04 -22.26
C ILE A 454 16.48 22.19 -21.22
N MET A 455 16.84 22.60 -20.01
CA MET A 455 15.89 22.80 -18.91
C MET A 455 14.90 23.92 -19.22
N LEU A 456 15.36 25.03 -19.81
CA LEU A 456 14.48 26.09 -20.29
C LEU A 456 13.45 25.55 -21.30
N ALA A 457 13.87 24.76 -22.28
CA ALA A 457 12.97 24.17 -23.27
C ALA A 457 11.95 23.23 -22.64
N ILE A 458 12.40 22.32 -21.76
CA ILE A 458 11.52 21.38 -21.06
C ILE A 458 10.53 22.16 -20.19
N LYS A 459 11.01 23.07 -19.34
CA LYS A 459 10.17 23.88 -18.45
C LYS A 459 9.19 24.72 -19.24
N ARG A 460 9.58 25.38 -20.34
CA ARG A 460 8.64 26.17 -21.15
C ARG A 460 7.48 25.34 -21.70
N ILE A 461 7.75 24.12 -22.16
CA ILE A 461 6.70 23.23 -22.68
C ILE A 461 5.83 22.68 -21.54
N LEU A 462 6.42 22.37 -20.39
CA LEU A 462 5.72 21.80 -19.23
C LEU A 462 5.13 22.85 -18.25
N ALA A 463 5.45 24.14 -18.43
CA ALA A 463 5.21 25.25 -17.49
C ALA A 463 3.75 25.52 -17.15
N LYS A 464 2.80 25.07 -17.99
CA LYS A 464 1.38 25.30 -17.70
C LYS A 464 0.91 24.59 -16.43
N ASN A 465 1.59 23.49 -16.06
CA ASN A 465 1.22 22.64 -14.92
C ASN A 465 2.35 22.51 -13.89
N ASP A 466 3.44 23.25 -14.03
CA ASP A 466 4.53 23.28 -13.06
C ASP A 466 4.12 24.12 -11.84
N ARG A 467 4.45 23.63 -10.64
CA ARG A 467 4.03 24.22 -9.36
C ARG A 467 5.06 25.16 -8.78
N LEU A 468 6.31 25.13 -9.27
CA LEU A 468 7.40 25.91 -8.68
C LEU A 468 7.30 27.38 -9.09
N PRO A 469 7.24 28.34 -8.14
CA PRO A 469 7.03 29.73 -8.50
C PRO A 469 8.28 30.45 -9.02
N ILE A 470 9.48 29.93 -8.78
CA ILE A 470 10.75 30.65 -9.03
C ILE A 470 11.73 29.74 -9.79
N LEU A 471 12.29 30.27 -10.87
CA LEU A 471 13.27 29.60 -11.72
C LEU A 471 14.51 30.48 -11.84
N VAL A 472 15.69 29.92 -11.54
CA VAL A 472 16.98 30.63 -11.65
C VAL A 472 17.81 29.97 -12.73
N PHE A 473 18.27 30.74 -13.72
CA PHE A 473 19.14 30.26 -14.79
C PHE A 473 20.52 30.92 -14.70
N ASP A 474 21.54 30.10 -14.47
CA ASP A 474 22.95 30.45 -14.56
C ASP A 474 23.56 29.90 -15.86
N GLU A 475 24.58 30.59 -16.38
CA GLU A 475 25.33 30.21 -17.59
C GLU A 475 24.48 29.95 -18.85
N ILE A 476 23.24 30.44 -18.92
CA ILE A 476 22.33 30.16 -20.05
C ILE A 476 22.82 30.73 -21.39
N ASP A 477 23.66 31.76 -21.31
CA ASP A 477 24.25 32.46 -22.43
C ASP A 477 25.60 31.88 -22.91
N VAL A 478 26.09 30.82 -22.27
CA VAL A 478 27.34 30.17 -22.68
C VAL A 478 27.19 29.50 -24.05
N GLY A 479 28.05 29.90 -24.98
CA GLY A 479 28.13 29.31 -26.32
C GLY A 479 27.02 29.74 -27.29
N ILE A 480 26.29 30.81 -27.00
CA ILE A 480 25.25 31.37 -27.89
C ILE A 480 25.49 32.85 -28.19
N SER A 481 25.02 33.31 -29.35
CA SER A 481 25.10 34.73 -29.74
C SER A 481 24.01 35.09 -30.75
N GLY A 482 23.86 36.39 -31.01
CA GLY A 482 23.00 36.91 -32.08
C GLY A 482 21.54 36.48 -31.98
N SER A 483 21.02 35.87 -33.05
CA SER A 483 19.60 35.49 -33.14
C SER A 483 19.21 34.38 -32.15
N ILE A 484 20.13 33.50 -31.78
CA ILE A 484 19.88 32.43 -30.79
C ILE A 484 19.71 33.04 -29.40
N ALA A 485 20.57 33.99 -29.01
CA ALA A 485 20.46 34.70 -27.74
C ALA A 485 19.11 35.42 -27.59
N ARG A 486 18.63 36.08 -28.65
CA ARG A 486 17.29 36.71 -28.64
C ARG A 486 16.16 35.67 -28.50
N LYS A 487 16.27 34.50 -29.13
CA LYS A 487 15.27 33.42 -28.97
C LYS A 487 15.25 32.85 -27.55
N VAL A 488 16.41 32.67 -26.93
CA VAL A 488 16.56 32.23 -25.53
C VAL A 488 15.94 33.27 -24.58
N GLY A 489 16.26 34.56 -24.77
CA GLY A 489 15.64 35.63 -24.00
C GLY A 489 14.12 35.69 -24.13
N ARG A 490 13.57 35.50 -25.35
CA ARG A 490 12.11 35.44 -25.57
C ARG A 490 11.48 34.23 -24.88
N SER A 491 12.13 33.06 -24.94
CA SER A 491 11.68 31.84 -24.26
C SER A 491 11.61 32.04 -22.73
N MET A 492 12.60 32.71 -22.14
CA MET A 492 12.56 33.12 -20.72
C MET A 492 11.46 34.14 -20.42
N ALA A 493 11.25 35.15 -21.26
CA ALA A 493 10.22 36.15 -21.07
C ALA A 493 8.79 35.55 -21.15
N GLU A 494 8.59 34.55 -22.01
CA GLU A 494 7.34 33.80 -22.07
C GLU A 494 7.11 32.95 -20.82
N LEU A 495 8.15 32.25 -20.35
CA LEU A 495 8.12 31.47 -19.11
C LEU A 495 7.82 32.35 -17.88
N ALA A 496 8.38 33.55 -17.87
CA ALA A 496 8.20 34.58 -16.85
C ALA A 496 6.77 35.12 -16.74
N ARG A 497 5.86 34.78 -17.66
CA ARG A 497 4.43 35.14 -17.52
C ARG A 497 3.75 34.38 -16.38
N ASN A 498 4.21 33.16 -16.10
CA ASN A 498 3.64 32.29 -15.07
C ASN A 498 4.60 32.06 -13.89
N HIS A 499 5.87 32.42 -14.04
CA HIS A 499 6.93 32.16 -13.06
C HIS A 499 7.73 33.44 -12.81
N GLN A 500 8.41 33.52 -11.66
CA GLN A 500 9.52 34.46 -11.53
C GLN A 500 10.76 33.80 -12.11
N VAL A 501 11.35 34.41 -13.12
CA VAL A 501 12.60 33.95 -13.75
C VAL A 501 13.71 34.91 -13.35
N ILE A 502 14.80 34.39 -12.80
CA ILE A 502 16.02 35.15 -12.49
C ILE A 502 17.13 34.58 -13.38
N ALA A 503 17.68 35.40 -14.27
CA ALA A 503 18.75 34.96 -15.16
C ALA A 503 19.95 35.89 -15.10
N ILE A 504 21.13 35.28 -15.12
CA ILE A 504 22.41 35.98 -15.20
C ILE A 504 22.86 35.98 -16.64
N THR A 505 23.20 37.15 -17.19
CA THR A 505 23.73 37.21 -18.54
C THR A 505 24.73 38.35 -18.77
N HIS A 506 25.51 38.22 -19.83
CA HIS A 506 26.34 39.26 -20.45
C HIS A 506 25.85 39.65 -21.85
N LEU A 507 24.78 39.03 -22.36
CA LEU A 507 24.29 39.25 -23.71
C LEU A 507 23.22 40.36 -23.76
N PRO A 508 23.42 41.42 -24.57
CA PRO A 508 22.45 42.52 -24.67
C PRO A 508 21.10 42.05 -25.21
N GLN A 509 21.06 41.01 -26.04
CA GLN A 509 19.81 40.46 -26.60
C GLN A 509 18.91 39.82 -25.54
N ILE A 510 19.49 39.33 -24.44
CA ILE A 510 18.74 38.78 -23.31
C ILE A 510 18.38 39.90 -22.34
N ALA A 511 19.36 40.76 -22.00
CA ALA A 511 19.15 41.88 -21.08
C ALA A 511 18.06 42.86 -21.56
N ALA A 512 17.94 43.06 -22.87
CA ALA A 512 16.92 43.93 -23.46
C ALA A 512 15.47 43.45 -23.23
N LEU A 513 15.26 42.18 -22.87
CA LEU A 513 13.94 41.58 -22.63
C LEU A 513 13.56 41.54 -21.14
N ALA A 514 14.39 42.09 -20.27
CA ALA A 514 14.15 42.11 -18.83
C ALA A 514 12.87 42.89 -18.46
N HIS A 515 12.06 42.31 -17.59
CA HIS A 515 11.00 43.07 -16.89
C HIS A 515 11.63 43.94 -15.79
N ALA A 516 12.62 43.39 -15.08
CA ALA A 516 13.47 44.10 -14.13
C ALA A 516 14.95 43.83 -14.42
N HIS A 517 15.73 44.89 -14.56
CA HIS A 517 17.15 44.82 -14.91
C HIS A 517 18.00 45.29 -13.73
N TYR A 518 18.97 44.48 -13.33
CA TYR A 518 19.90 44.76 -12.24
C TYR A 518 21.33 44.77 -12.78
N VAL A 519 22.13 45.70 -12.25
CA VAL A 519 23.57 45.74 -12.50
C VAL A 519 24.32 45.32 -11.25
N VAL A 520 25.37 44.52 -11.45
CA VAL A 520 26.33 44.13 -10.43
C VAL A 520 27.60 44.96 -10.63
N GLU A 521 27.89 45.82 -9.65
CA GLU A 521 29.04 46.75 -9.70
C GLU A 521 30.00 46.47 -8.54
N LYS A 522 31.29 46.68 -8.80
CA LYS A 522 32.33 46.70 -7.76
C LYS A 522 32.60 48.14 -7.38
N ARG A 523 32.49 48.45 -6.10
CA ARG A 523 32.88 49.74 -5.53
C ARG A 523 34.03 49.55 -4.57
N VAL A 524 35.09 50.31 -4.76
CA VAL A 524 36.18 50.38 -3.77
C VAL A 524 35.80 51.43 -2.74
N SER A 525 35.56 51.01 -1.50
CA SER A 525 35.37 51.89 -0.35
C SER A 525 36.45 51.54 0.69
N ASP A 526 37.11 52.55 1.24
CA ASP A 526 38.10 52.39 2.32
C ASP A 526 39.21 51.36 2.00
N GLY A 527 39.67 51.32 0.75
CA GLY A 527 40.70 50.39 0.29
C GLY A 527 40.24 48.93 0.14
N ARG A 528 38.94 48.65 0.25
CA ARG A 528 38.33 47.33 0.08
C ARG A 528 37.33 47.33 -1.06
N THR A 529 37.38 46.28 -1.89
CA THR A 529 36.39 46.06 -2.95
C THR A 529 35.11 45.48 -2.33
N THR A 530 34.00 46.18 -2.55
CA THR A 530 32.64 45.75 -2.18
C THR A 530 31.83 45.54 -3.45
N THR A 531 30.86 44.62 -3.40
CA THR A 531 29.93 44.39 -4.50
C THR A 531 28.56 44.93 -4.14
N GLN A 532 27.97 45.70 -5.03
CA GLN A 532 26.59 46.19 -4.93
C GLN A 532 25.77 45.67 -6.10
N ILE A 533 24.51 45.34 -5.83
CA ILE A 533 23.52 45.03 -6.87
C ILE A 533 22.45 46.10 -6.79
N ARG A 534 22.18 46.75 -7.92
CA ARG A 534 21.19 47.83 -7.99
C ARG A 534 20.25 47.60 -9.15
N ARG A 535 18.96 47.82 -8.90
CA ARG A 535 17.95 47.86 -9.96
C ARG A 535 18.14 49.12 -10.80
N LEU A 536 18.07 48.95 -12.12
CA LEU A 536 18.18 50.02 -13.10
C LEU A 536 16.80 50.60 -13.42
N GLY A 537 16.71 51.93 -13.51
CA GLY A 537 15.57 52.60 -14.15
C GLY A 537 15.54 52.35 -15.66
N SER A 538 14.51 52.84 -16.36
CA SER A 538 14.35 52.62 -17.81
C SER A 538 15.53 53.17 -18.63
N GLU A 539 15.97 54.40 -18.35
CA GLU A 539 17.11 55.03 -19.03
C GLU A 539 18.43 54.36 -18.67
N GLU A 540 18.64 54.01 -17.40
CA GLU A 540 19.86 53.31 -16.98
C GLU A 540 19.93 51.90 -17.56
N SER A 541 18.79 51.21 -17.69
CA SER A 541 18.70 49.92 -18.36
C SER A 541 19.04 50.05 -19.85
N LEU A 542 18.58 51.11 -20.51
CA LEU A 542 18.93 51.38 -21.90
C LEU A 542 20.45 51.60 -22.04
N GLU A 543 21.03 52.41 -21.16
CA GLU A 543 22.46 52.68 -21.14
C GLU A 543 23.26 51.39 -20.89
N GLN A 544 22.81 50.55 -19.96
CA GLN A 544 23.45 49.29 -19.66
C GLN A 544 23.36 48.29 -20.83
N VAL A 545 22.22 48.21 -21.51
CA VAL A 545 22.10 47.39 -22.73
C VAL A 545 23.02 47.91 -23.83
N ALA A 546 23.13 49.23 -24.00
CA ALA A 546 24.06 49.84 -24.96
C ALA A 546 25.53 49.53 -24.60
N MET A 547 25.88 49.58 -23.31
CA MET A 547 27.18 49.21 -22.79
C MET A 547 27.53 47.74 -23.07
N LEU A 548 26.55 46.82 -22.97
CA LEU A 548 26.75 45.39 -23.27
C LEU A 548 26.93 45.09 -24.76
N ILE A 549 26.42 45.93 -25.66
CA ILE A 549 26.74 45.83 -27.11
C ILE A 549 28.21 46.20 -27.33
N THR A 550 28.62 47.25 -26.61
CA THR A 550 29.93 47.91 -26.54
C THR A 550 31.14 47.13 -26.07
N GLY A 551 31.12 46.91 -24.76
CA GLY A 551 32.31 46.82 -23.93
C GLY A 551 33.04 48.16 -23.68
N SER A 552 32.61 49.29 -24.26
CA SER A 552 33.30 50.60 -24.17
C SER A 552 32.32 51.81 -24.18
N GLU A 553 32.80 53.03 -24.41
CA GLU A 553 31.99 54.26 -24.31
C GLU A 553 30.70 54.22 -25.14
N VAL A 554 29.58 54.53 -24.47
CA VAL A 554 28.25 54.49 -25.06
C VAL A 554 28.00 55.69 -25.97
N THR A 555 27.85 55.39 -27.25
CA THR A 555 27.57 56.31 -28.37
C THR A 555 26.05 56.44 -28.61
N ASP A 556 25.58 57.55 -29.20
CA ASP A 556 24.16 57.73 -29.53
C ASP A 556 23.63 56.70 -30.52
N ALA A 557 24.47 56.23 -31.45
CA ALA A 557 24.12 55.13 -32.34
C ALA A 557 23.87 53.83 -31.57
N MET A 558 24.62 53.60 -30.49
CA MET A 558 24.46 52.41 -29.64
C MET A 558 23.20 52.50 -28.79
N ARG A 559 22.89 53.68 -28.24
CA ARG A 559 21.60 53.91 -27.57
C ARG A 559 20.45 53.62 -28.52
N GLN A 560 20.57 54.01 -29.79
CA GLN A 560 19.57 53.68 -30.79
C GLN A 560 19.45 52.16 -31.05
N SER A 561 20.56 51.44 -31.21
CA SER A 561 20.54 49.98 -31.34
C SER A 561 19.98 49.28 -30.10
N ALA A 562 20.31 49.75 -28.90
CA ALA A 562 19.76 49.23 -27.65
C ALA A 562 18.25 49.47 -27.56
N ARG A 563 17.76 50.65 -27.96
CA ARG A 563 16.30 50.91 -28.07
C ARG A 563 15.62 49.95 -29.04
N GLU A 564 16.26 49.62 -30.16
CA GLU A 564 15.72 48.64 -31.13
C GLU A 564 15.71 47.21 -30.58
N LEU A 565 16.67 46.84 -29.74
CA LEU A 565 16.66 45.54 -29.05
C LEU A 565 15.58 45.48 -27.96
N MET A 566 15.36 46.58 -27.23
CA MET A 566 14.35 46.68 -26.17
C MET A 566 12.92 46.85 -26.73
N LYS A 567 12.79 47.26 -28.00
CA LYS A 567 11.51 47.24 -28.72
C LYS A 567 11.20 45.79 -29.14
N ASN A 568 10.04 45.31 -28.69
CA ASN A 568 9.57 43.93 -28.84
C ASN A 568 9.66 43.38 -30.28
#